data_AF-A0A7K2N299-F1
#
_entry.id   AF-A0A7K2N299-F1
#
_cell.length_a   1.000
_cell.length_b   1.000
_cell.length_c   1.000
_cell.angle_alpha   90.00
_cell.angle_beta   90.00
_cell.angle_gamma   90.00
#
_symmetry.space_group_name_H-M   'P 1'
#
loop_
_entity.id
_entity.type
_entity.pdbx_description
1 polymer ?
#
loop_
_entity_poly.entity_id
_entity_poly.type
_entity_poly.pdbx_seq_one_letter_code
_entity_poly.pdbx_strand_id
1 'polypeptide(L)'
;TEFQFDYGTSAPGNASDQSGFGTKVISSDHTGGNAGGLKGDFHRVSTKLPAWQSLAPGATVDLAFNYYLPVSTPSNWTVTIDGTTYALAGDLARGTAVVDPGTQSPTPTPTDTQSPTPGPSPTDGTGQCAAPAWDAAASYGGGTTVSHHGHTWKSKWWTKGEEPGTTGEWGVWQDLGAC
;
A
#
# COMPACT_ATOMS: atom_id res chain seq x y z
N THR A 1 17.91 9.13 -7.86
CA THR A 1 16.67 8.67 -7.21
C THR A 1 15.79 9.85 -6.87
N GLU A 2 14.52 9.77 -7.24
CA GLU A 2 13.50 10.78 -6.92
C GLU A 2 12.44 10.16 -6.01
N PHE A 3 12.07 10.86 -4.94
CA PHE A 3 10.96 10.51 -4.08
C PHE A 3 9.83 11.52 -4.29
N GLN A 4 8.61 11.03 -4.37
CA GLN A 4 7.42 11.87 -4.37
C GLN A 4 6.42 11.37 -3.35
N PHE A 5 5.64 12.27 -2.78
CA PHE A 5 4.63 11.98 -1.76
C PHE A 5 3.59 13.08 -1.73
N ASP A 6 2.47 12.81 -1.06
CA ASP A 6 1.38 13.76 -0.84
C ASP A 6 1.39 14.24 0.62
N TYR A 7 1.22 15.54 0.83
CA TYR A 7 0.82 16.10 2.13
C TYR A 7 -0.47 16.91 1.99
N GLY A 8 -1.23 16.97 3.08
CA GLY A 8 -2.55 17.59 3.07
C GLY A 8 -2.51 19.10 2.79
N THR A 9 -3.53 19.60 2.10
CA THR A 9 -3.76 21.05 1.85
C THR A 9 -4.13 21.83 3.11
N SER A 10 -4.15 21.18 4.28
CA SER A 10 -4.16 21.85 5.58
C SER A 10 -2.92 22.74 5.80
N ALA A 11 -1.82 22.43 5.10
CA ALA A 11 -0.66 23.31 5.01
C ALA A 11 -0.53 23.96 3.64
N PRO A 12 0.07 25.16 3.55
CA PRO A 12 0.25 25.82 2.26
C PRO A 12 1.18 25.03 1.34
N GLY A 13 0.93 25.12 0.04
CA GLY A 13 1.70 24.52 -1.06
C GLY A 13 3.13 25.05 -1.25
N ASN A 14 3.86 25.37 -0.17
CA ASN A 14 5.17 26.01 -0.18
C ASN A 14 6.26 25.21 0.55
N ALA A 15 6.05 23.89 0.71
CA ALA A 15 7.03 23.00 1.30
C ALA A 15 8.37 23.02 0.55
N SER A 16 9.46 22.93 1.33
CA SER A 16 10.85 23.01 0.85
C SER A 16 11.76 22.20 1.78
N ASP A 17 13.07 22.22 1.53
CA ASP A 17 14.06 21.63 2.43
C ASP A 17 15.27 22.55 2.71
N GLN A 18 16.02 22.22 3.76
CA GLN A 18 17.29 22.86 4.12
C GLN A 18 18.50 21.92 3.96
N SER A 19 18.32 20.78 3.29
CA SER A 19 19.34 19.74 3.14
C SER A 19 19.96 19.70 1.75
N GLY A 20 19.49 20.52 0.82
CA GLY A 20 19.97 20.59 -0.56
C GLY A 20 19.35 19.54 -1.50
N PHE A 21 18.19 18.97 -1.14
CA PHE A 21 17.53 17.91 -1.91
C PHE A 21 16.66 18.47 -3.05
N GLY A 22 16.46 19.79 -3.09
CA GLY A 22 15.69 20.46 -4.13
C GLY A 22 14.20 20.11 -4.05
N THR A 23 13.68 19.97 -2.83
CA THR A 23 12.28 19.66 -2.53
C THR A 23 11.37 20.75 -3.08
N LYS A 24 10.37 20.34 -3.86
CA LYS A 24 9.40 21.24 -4.50
C LYS A 24 8.01 20.62 -4.52
N VAL A 25 6.99 21.46 -4.40
CA VAL A 25 5.61 21.10 -4.75
C VAL A 25 5.49 21.08 -6.28
N ILE A 26 5.08 19.95 -6.84
CA ILE A 26 4.96 19.74 -8.30
C ILE A 26 3.51 19.74 -8.80
N SER A 27 2.55 19.52 -7.90
CA SER A 27 1.12 19.66 -8.16
C SER A 27 0.40 20.05 -6.87
N SER A 28 -0.73 20.73 -7.00
CA SER A 28 -1.46 21.29 -5.88
C SER A 28 -2.95 21.32 -6.17
N ASP A 29 -3.73 20.61 -5.37
CA ASP A 29 -5.19 20.62 -5.50
C ASP A 29 -5.82 21.91 -4.94
N HIS A 30 -5.07 22.62 -4.08
CA HIS A 30 -5.46 23.91 -3.53
C HIS A 30 -4.45 25.00 -3.86
N THR A 31 -4.92 26.11 -4.41
CA THR A 31 -4.14 27.33 -4.61
C THR A 31 -4.97 28.58 -4.28
N GLY A 32 -4.30 29.65 -3.88
CA GLY A 32 -4.93 30.90 -3.48
C GLY A 32 -5.53 30.86 -2.07
N GLY A 33 -6.50 31.74 -1.79
CA GLY A 33 -7.19 31.77 -0.49
C GLY A 33 -8.12 30.57 -0.29
N ASN A 34 -8.37 30.24 0.98
CA ASN A 34 -9.21 29.13 1.44
C ASN A 34 -10.61 29.56 1.91
N ALA A 35 -11.05 30.78 1.57
CA ALA A 35 -12.40 31.23 1.83
C ALA A 35 -13.41 30.32 1.11
N GLY A 36 -14.37 29.77 1.85
CA GLY A 36 -15.32 28.79 1.31
C GLY A 36 -14.81 27.34 1.27
N GLY A 37 -13.59 27.08 1.75
CA GLY A 37 -13.02 25.74 1.87
C GLY A 37 -11.74 25.52 1.07
N LEU A 38 -11.06 24.43 1.40
CA LEU A 38 -9.97 23.89 0.57
C LEU A 38 -10.56 23.29 -0.71
N LYS A 39 -9.80 23.37 -1.81
CA LYS A 39 -10.29 23.02 -3.16
C LYS A 39 -10.01 21.56 -3.55
N GLY A 40 -9.24 20.88 -2.72
CA GLY A 40 -8.93 19.47 -2.82
C GLY A 40 -7.93 19.09 -1.74
N ASP A 41 -7.44 17.87 -1.81
CA ASP A 41 -6.94 17.19 -0.61
C ASP A 41 -5.42 17.33 -0.46
N PHE A 42 -4.67 17.35 -1.56
CA PHE A 42 -3.22 17.17 -1.49
C PHE A 42 -2.38 18.19 -2.27
N HIS A 43 -1.17 18.35 -1.76
CA HIS A 43 0.00 18.86 -2.46
C HIS A 43 0.92 17.69 -2.79
N ARG A 44 1.25 17.50 -4.08
CA ARG A 44 2.25 16.50 -4.52
C ARG A 44 3.64 17.12 -4.43
N VAL A 45 4.55 16.49 -3.70
CA VAL A 45 5.94 16.92 -3.51
C VAL A 45 6.88 16.03 -4.29
N SER A 46 7.97 16.60 -4.79
CA SER A 46 9.13 15.90 -5.36
C SER A 46 10.39 16.34 -4.64
N THR A 47 11.18 15.37 -4.17
CA THR A 47 12.50 15.56 -3.56
C THR A 47 13.48 14.56 -4.16
N LYS A 48 14.74 14.95 -4.37
CA LYS A 48 15.73 14.10 -5.05
C LYS A 48 16.93 13.91 -4.16
N LEU A 49 17.48 12.69 -4.17
CA LEU A 49 18.85 12.52 -3.68
C LEU A 49 19.76 13.46 -4.48
N PRO A 50 20.56 14.30 -3.81
CA PRO A 50 21.57 15.10 -4.49
C PRO A 50 22.49 14.22 -5.34
N ALA A 51 22.98 14.73 -6.47
CA ALA A 51 23.81 13.93 -7.39
C ALA A 51 25.10 13.37 -6.75
N TRP A 52 25.57 14.00 -5.67
CA TRP A 52 26.72 13.57 -4.88
C TRP A 52 26.38 12.56 -3.78
N GLN A 53 25.10 12.22 -3.59
CA GLN A 53 24.62 11.36 -2.52
C GLN A 53 23.96 10.08 -3.07
N SER A 54 24.46 8.92 -2.62
CA SER A 54 23.80 7.64 -2.82
C SER A 54 23.15 7.15 -1.52
N LEU A 55 22.20 6.22 -1.65
CA LEU A 55 21.55 5.54 -0.53
C LEU A 55 21.70 4.04 -0.72
N ALA A 56 22.58 3.42 0.07
CA ALA A 56 22.83 1.98 0.01
C ALA A 56 21.70 1.17 0.71
N PRO A 57 21.54 -0.13 0.39
CA PRO A 57 20.61 -0.99 1.12
C PRO A 57 20.84 -0.95 2.64
N GLY A 58 19.77 -0.75 3.40
CA GLY A 58 19.80 -0.64 4.86
C GLY A 58 20.37 0.69 5.41
N ALA A 59 20.86 1.58 4.54
CA ALA A 59 21.31 2.91 4.96
C ALA A 59 20.12 3.86 5.14
N THR A 60 20.37 4.96 5.85
CA THR A 60 19.40 6.05 6.08
C THR A 60 20.01 7.37 5.64
N VAL A 61 19.14 8.28 5.22
CA VAL A 61 19.47 9.67 4.94
C VAL A 61 18.41 10.58 5.56
N ASP A 62 18.84 11.68 6.15
CA ASP A 62 17.95 12.65 6.79
C ASP A 62 17.69 13.85 5.87
N LEU A 63 16.42 14.26 5.82
CA LEU A 63 15.93 15.44 5.12
C LEU A 63 15.31 16.42 6.12
N ALA A 64 15.87 17.63 6.23
CA ALA A 64 15.27 18.72 6.99
C ALA A 64 14.14 19.36 6.17
N PHE A 65 12.91 18.87 6.36
CA PHE A 65 11.72 19.31 5.64
C PHE A 65 11.06 20.53 6.31
N ASN A 66 10.82 21.58 5.53
CA ASN A 66 10.16 22.80 5.97
C ASN A 66 8.69 22.82 5.55
N TYR A 67 7.79 23.07 6.50
CA TYR A 67 6.36 23.25 6.28
C TYR A 67 5.77 24.18 7.34
N TYR A 68 4.64 24.85 7.04
CA TYR A 68 4.21 26.04 7.78
C TYR A 68 2.91 25.90 8.59
N LEU A 69 2.14 24.82 8.38
CA LEU A 69 0.99 24.46 9.21
C LEU A 69 0.98 22.95 9.46
N PRO A 70 0.31 22.46 10.52
CA PRO A 70 0.25 21.03 10.80
C PRO A 70 -0.29 20.21 9.64
N VAL A 71 0.35 19.07 9.42
CA VAL A 71 -0.08 18.01 8.51
C VAL A 71 -0.06 16.69 9.28
N SER A 72 -0.95 15.78 8.93
CA SER A 72 -0.75 14.37 9.27
C SER A 72 0.46 13.82 8.51
N THR A 73 0.90 12.61 8.86
CA THR A 73 1.97 11.92 8.14
C THR A 73 1.71 11.94 6.62
N PRO A 74 2.72 12.25 5.79
CA PRO A 74 2.59 12.17 4.34
C PRO A 74 2.23 10.77 3.84
N SER A 75 1.64 10.69 2.66
CA SER A 75 1.14 9.42 2.08
C SER A 75 1.42 9.32 0.58
N ASN A 76 1.03 8.21 -0.04
CA ASN A 76 1.15 7.96 -1.49
C ASN A 76 2.58 8.14 -2.01
N TRP A 77 3.54 7.65 -1.25
CA TRP A 77 4.95 7.68 -1.56
C TRP A 77 5.26 6.85 -2.80
N THR A 78 6.04 7.45 -3.69
CA THR A 78 6.64 6.77 -4.83
C THR A 78 8.13 7.08 -4.89
N VAL A 79 8.93 6.09 -5.30
CA VAL A 79 10.35 6.25 -5.56
C VAL A 79 10.65 5.90 -7.00
N THR A 80 11.32 6.79 -7.72
CA THR A 80 11.81 6.55 -9.08
C THR A 80 13.31 6.28 -9.04
N ILE A 81 13.69 5.07 -9.46
CA ILE A 81 15.07 4.58 -9.57
C ILE A 81 15.28 4.18 -11.03
N ASP A 82 16.31 4.75 -11.67
CA ASP A 82 16.67 4.46 -13.06
C ASP A 82 15.49 4.51 -14.05
N GLY A 83 14.58 5.46 -13.84
CA GLY A 83 13.41 5.68 -14.69
C GLY A 83 12.20 4.79 -14.38
N THR A 84 12.33 3.82 -13.47
CA THR A 84 11.22 2.98 -13.00
C THR A 84 10.67 3.51 -11.69
N THR A 85 9.33 3.67 -11.62
CA THR A 85 8.64 4.17 -10.43
C THR A 85 8.02 3.03 -9.64
N TYR A 86 8.29 3.02 -8.33
CA TYR A 86 7.81 2.04 -7.37
C TYR A 86 6.98 2.74 -6.29
N ALA A 87 5.94 2.08 -5.79
CA ALA A 87 5.31 2.46 -4.52
C ALA A 87 6.15 1.93 -3.35
N LEU A 88 6.04 2.55 -2.17
CA LEU A 88 6.65 1.97 -0.97
C LEU A 88 5.79 0.81 -0.44
N ALA A 89 6.43 -0.27 -0.01
CA ALA A 89 5.73 -1.41 0.58
C ALA A 89 4.92 -1.03 1.83
N GLY A 90 5.41 -0.04 2.60
CA GLY A 90 4.73 0.48 3.79
C GLY A 90 3.43 1.24 3.49
N ASP A 91 3.23 1.71 2.26
CA ASP A 91 2.02 2.43 1.86
C ASP A 91 0.87 1.50 1.49
N LEU A 92 1.13 0.18 1.39
CA LEU A 92 0.12 -0.85 1.09
C LEU A 92 -0.73 -0.51 -0.14
N ALA A 93 -0.10 0.01 -1.20
CA ALA A 93 -0.77 0.39 -2.43
C ALA A 93 -1.57 -0.78 -3.01
N ARG A 94 -2.84 -0.54 -3.36
CA ARG A 94 -3.72 -1.58 -3.91
C ARG A 94 -3.28 -1.96 -5.32
N GLY A 95 -3.30 -3.27 -5.61
CA GLY A 95 -3.00 -3.79 -6.95
C GLY A 95 -1.52 -3.75 -7.32
N THR A 96 -0.61 -3.57 -6.36
CA THR A 96 0.83 -3.63 -6.60
C THR A 96 1.41 -4.96 -6.10
N ALA A 97 2.48 -5.42 -6.77
CA ALA A 97 3.28 -6.54 -6.31
C ALA A 97 4.55 -6.00 -5.62
N VAL A 98 4.97 -6.64 -4.54
CA VAL A 98 6.24 -6.32 -3.87
C VAL A 98 7.38 -6.83 -4.74
N VAL A 99 8.33 -5.96 -5.04
CA VAL A 99 9.51 -6.25 -5.88
C VAL A 99 10.75 -5.61 -5.26
N ASP A 100 11.92 -6.19 -5.54
CA ASP A 100 13.19 -5.55 -5.24
C ASP A 100 13.53 -4.50 -6.33
N PRO A 101 13.95 -3.28 -5.95
CA PRO A 101 14.32 -2.25 -6.91
C PRO A 101 15.65 -2.59 -7.61
N GLY A 102 15.72 -2.38 -8.93
CA GLY A 102 16.95 -2.52 -9.73
C GLY A 102 17.16 -3.88 -10.42
N THR A 103 16.33 -4.89 -10.18
CA THR A 103 16.27 -6.08 -11.04
C THR A 103 15.41 -5.78 -12.26
N GLN A 104 15.95 -5.87 -13.48
CA GLN A 104 15.17 -5.65 -14.70
C GLN A 104 13.93 -6.56 -14.72
N SER A 105 12.75 -5.91 -14.84
CA SER A 105 11.43 -6.38 -15.27
C SER A 105 11.04 -7.85 -14.95
N PRO A 106 10.02 -8.09 -14.10
CA PRO A 106 8.90 -8.86 -14.61
C PRO A 106 8.18 -7.98 -15.64
N THR A 107 7.94 -8.51 -16.83
CA THR A 107 6.82 -8.03 -17.65
C THR A 107 5.60 -8.11 -16.73
N PRO A 108 4.70 -7.10 -16.65
CA PRO A 108 3.41 -7.35 -16.06
C PRO A 108 2.71 -8.34 -16.99
N THR A 109 2.91 -9.63 -16.77
CA THR A 109 1.89 -10.60 -17.10
C THR A 109 0.69 -10.11 -16.30
N PRO A 110 -0.43 -9.69 -16.93
CA PRO A 110 -1.66 -9.56 -16.17
C PRO A 110 -1.78 -10.87 -15.41
N THR A 111 -1.65 -10.80 -14.09
CA THR A 111 -1.98 -11.94 -13.26
C THR A 111 -3.49 -12.00 -13.37
N ASP A 112 -3.93 -12.69 -14.43
CA ASP A 112 -5.12 -13.50 -14.34
C ASP A 112 -5.07 -14.13 -12.96
N THR A 113 -6.14 -13.87 -12.21
CA THR A 113 -6.54 -14.52 -10.98
C THR A 113 -6.14 -16.01 -11.01
N GLN A 114 -4.88 -16.31 -10.69
CA GLN A 114 -4.42 -17.68 -10.55
C GLN A 114 -4.70 -18.04 -9.12
N SER A 115 -5.80 -18.79 -9.01
CA SER A 115 -6.07 -19.76 -7.96
C SER A 115 -4.76 -20.32 -7.39
N PRO A 116 -4.55 -20.28 -6.07
CA PRO A 116 -3.30 -20.73 -5.47
C PRO A 116 -3.05 -22.20 -5.79
N THR A 117 -1.82 -22.49 -6.25
CA THR A 117 -1.28 -23.84 -6.38
C THR A 117 -1.31 -24.54 -5.01
N PRO A 118 -1.91 -25.73 -4.86
CA PRO A 118 -2.02 -26.40 -3.56
C PRO A 118 -0.67 -26.93 -3.07
N GLY A 119 -0.16 -26.39 -1.95
CA GLY A 119 0.88 -27.02 -1.12
C GLY A 119 0.26 -28.02 -0.15
N PRO A 120 1.01 -29.02 0.36
CA PRO A 120 0.48 -30.34 0.69
C PRO A 120 -0.55 -30.32 1.82
N SER A 121 -1.65 -31.00 1.53
CA SER A 121 -2.79 -31.32 2.39
C SER A 121 -2.39 -32.09 3.66
N PRO A 122 -2.93 -31.74 4.84
CA PRO A 122 -3.40 -32.72 5.80
C PRO A 122 -4.78 -33.21 5.33
N THR A 123 -4.90 -34.53 5.19
CA THR A 123 -6.13 -35.23 4.81
C THR A 123 -7.07 -35.31 6.01
N ASP A 124 -8.29 -34.83 5.81
CA ASP A 124 -9.60 -35.25 6.36
C ASP A 124 -10.58 -34.15 5.93
N GLY A 125 -11.72 -34.30 5.27
CA GLY A 125 -12.56 -35.40 4.85
C GLY A 125 -13.91 -34.75 4.46
N THR A 126 -14.33 -34.91 3.20
CA THR A 126 -15.70 -34.67 2.66
C THR A 126 -16.30 -33.26 2.72
N GLY A 127 -16.08 -32.45 1.67
CA GLY A 127 -16.80 -31.20 1.34
C GLY A 127 -16.05 -30.36 0.32
N GLN A 128 -16.60 -30.13 -0.88
CA GLN A 128 -15.91 -29.47 -2.01
C GLN A 128 -16.02 -27.94 -1.92
N CYS A 129 -15.22 -27.32 -1.07
CA CYS A 129 -15.04 -25.87 -1.16
C CYS A 129 -14.16 -25.50 -2.36
N ALA A 130 -14.71 -24.77 -3.33
CA ALA A 130 -13.95 -24.25 -4.47
C ALA A 130 -13.00 -23.10 -4.10
N ALA A 131 -13.24 -22.45 -2.96
CA ALA A 131 -12.39 -21.38 -2.45
C ALA A 131 -11.09 -21.95 -1.82
N PRO A 132 -9.96 -21.24 -1.95
CA PRO A 132 -8.70 -21.65 -1.31
C PRO A 132 -8.82 -21.80 0.20
N ALA A 133 -8.11 -22.76 0.79
CA ALA A 133 -8.06 -22.92 2.24
C ALA A 133 -7.50 -21.66 2.92
N TRP A 134 -8.06 -21.28 4.07
CA TRP A 134 -7.54 -20.19 4.89
C TRP A 134 -6.16 -20.54 5.47
N ASP A 135 -5.28 -19.53 5.55
CA ASP A 135 -3.92 -19.57 6.05
C ASP A 135 -3.70 -18.37 6.98
N ALA A 136 -3.32 -18.65 8.23
CA ALA A 136 -3.04 -17.64 9.24
C ALA A 136 -1.91 -16.68 8.88
N ALA A 137 -0.96 -17.11 8.04
CA ALA A 137 0.16 -16.29 7.60
C ALA A 137 -0.18 -15.36 6.44
N ALA A 138 -1.29 -15.62 5.73
CA ALA A 138 -1.71 -14.85 4.57
C ALA A 138 -2.48 -13.58 4.97
N SER A 139 -2.30 -12.53 4.17
CA SER A 139 -3.08 -11.30 4.29
C SER A 139 -4.23 -11.34 3.29
N TYR A 140 -5.44 -11.05 3.76
CA TYR A 140 -6.65 -11.05 2.93
C TYR A 140 -7.18 -9.63 2.82
N GLY A 141 -7.42 -9.15 1.59
CA GLY A 141 -8.10 -7.87 1.35
C GLY A 141 -9.59 -7.97 1.67
N GLY A 142 -10.30 -6.83 1.68
CA GLY A 142 -11.76 -6.86 1.82
C GLY A 142 -12.42 -7.54 0.62
N GLY A 143 -13.36 -8.44 0.89
CA GLY A 143 -14.13 -9.18 -0.10
C GLY A 143 -13.47 -10.46 -0.62
N THR A 144 -12.31 -10.84 -0.09
CA THR A 144 -11.62 -12.09 -0.43
C THR A 144 -12.35 -13.30 0.15
N THR A 145 -12.41 -14.39 -0.62
CA THR A 145 -13.09 -15.62 -0.22
C THR A 145 -12.10 -16.75 0.09
N VAL A 146 -12.29 -17.45 1.20
CA VAL A 146 -11.51 -18.62 1.63
C VAL A 146 -12.43 -19.76 2.06
N SER A 147 -11.90 -20.96 2.17
CA SER A 147 -12.56 -22.11 2.80
C SER A 147 -11.94 -22.42 4.15
N HIS A 148 -12.78 -22.69 5.15
CA HIS A 148 -12.35 -23.07 6.49
C HIS A 148 -13.46 -23.85 7.21
N HIS A 149 -13.10 -24.97 7.83
CA HIS A 149 -14.02 -25.86 8.56
C HIS A 149 -15.31 -26.23 7.78
N GLY A 150 -15.21 -26.55 6.49
CA GLY A 150 -16.35 -26.93 5.65
C GLY A 150 -17.33 -25.79 5.35
N HIS A 151 -16.84 -24.55 5.39
CA HIS A 151 -17.61 -23.35 5.06
C HIS A 151 -16.80 -22.43 4.15
N THR A 152 -17.51 -21.68 3.31
CA THR A 152 -16.93 -20.60 2.52
C THR A 152 -17.08 -19.29 3.28
N TRP A 153 -16.00 -18.54 3.41
CA TRP A 153 -15.96 -17.30 4.18
C TRP A 153 -15.51 -16.14 3.31
N LYS A 154 -16.09 -14.95 3.52
CA LYS A 154 -15.72 -13.71 2.85
C LYS A 154 -15.22 -12.68 3.85
N SER A 155 -14.02 -12.15 3.65
CA SER A 155 -13.51 -11.08 4.50
C SER A 155 -14.32 -9.79 4.29
N LYS A 156 -14.69 -9.11 5.38
CA LYS A 156 -15.43 -7.84 5.32
C LYS A 156 -14.49 -6.65 5.10
N TRP A 157 -13.27 -6.75 5.59
CA TRP A 157 -12.18 -5.78 5.44
C TRP A 157 -10.83 -6.52 5.44
N TRP A 158 -9.71 -5.78 5.43
CA TRP A 158 -8.38 -6.39 5.44
C TRP A 158 -8.11 -7.14 6.75
N THR A 159 -7.53 -8.34 6.67
CA THR A 159 -7.29 -9.20 7.83
C THR A 159 -6.06 -10.08 7.63
N LYS A 160 -5.36 -10.43 8.72
CA LYS A 160 -4.24 -11.36 8.74
C LYS A 160 -4.19 -12.09 10.08
N GLY A 161 -4.33 -13.41 10.03
CA GLY A 161 -4.24 -14.27 11.22
C GLY A 161 -5.55 -14.40 12.00
N GLU A 162 -6.58 -13.59 11.74
CA GLU A 162 -7.91 -13.79 12.31
C GLU A 162 -8.61 -15.00 11.65
N GLU A 163 -8.94 -16.00 12.45
CA GLU A 163 -9.52 -17.26 11.99
C GLU A 163 -11.04 -17.13 11.69
N PRO A 164 -11.52 -17.58 10.51
CA PRO A 164 -12.95 -17.59 10.19
C PRO A 164 -13.78 -18.40 11.20
N GLY A 165 -14.97 -17.91 11.53
CA GLY A 165 -15.91 -18.59 12.45
C GLY A 165 -15.66 -18.40 13.96
N THR A 166 -14.58 -17.73 14.35
CA THR A 166 -14.23 -17.57 15.79
C THR A 166 -14.88 -16.35 16.47
N THR A 167 -15.25 -15.33 15.70
CA THR A 167 -15.68 -14.01 16.22
C THR A 167 -17.16 -13.67 15.97
N GLY A 168 -17.93 -14.64 15.47
CA GLY A 168 -19.37 -14.49 15.20
C GLY A 168 -19.69 -13.44 14.11
N GLU A 169 -20.94 -12.96 14.08
CA GLU A 169 -21.40 -12.03 13.03
C GLU A 169 -20.66 -10.68 13.03
N TRP A 170 -20.10 -10.25 14.16
CA TRP A 170 -19.31 -9.01 14.28
C TRP A 170 -17.85 -9.19 13.86
N GLY A 171 -17.47 -10.43 13.52
CA GLY A 171 -16.14 -10.81 13.10
C GLY A 171 -15.73 -10.30 11.73
N VAL A 172 -14.44 -10.49 11.42
CA VAL A 172 -13.82 -10.07 10.16
C VAL A 172 -14.32 -10.91 8.97
N TRP A 173 -14.78 -12.12 9.23
CA TRP A 173 -15.25 -13.07 8.22
C TRP A 173 -16.78 -13.15 8.23
N GLN A 174 -17.38 -13.02 7.05
CA GLN A 174 -18.78 -13.33 6.79
C GLN A 174 -18.88 -14.78 6.32
N ASP A 175 -19.69 -15.58 7.00
CA ASP A 175 -20.03 -16.95 6.54
C ASP A 175 -20.92 -16.86 5.28
N LEU A 176 -20.51 -17.53 4.21
CA LEU A 176 -21.29 -17.69 2.97
C LEU A 176 -22.00 -19.06 2.90
N GLY A 177 -21.87 -19.88 3.93
CA GLY A 177 -22.50 -21.18 4.07
C GLY A 177 -21.54 -22.35 3.87
N ALA A 178 -22.09 -23.53 4.13
CA ALA A 178 -21.36 -24.78 4.06
C ALA A 178 -20.88 -25.09 2.63
N CYS A 179 -19.71 -25.72 2.57
CA CYS A 179 -19.13 -26.38 1.41
C CYS A 179 -18.34 -27.60 1.87
#